data_AF-A0A537GKE9-F1
#
_entry.id   AF-A0A537GKE9-F1
#
_cell.length_a   1.000
_cell.length_b   1.000
_cell.length_c   1.000
_cell.angle_alpha   90.00
_cell.angle_beta   90.00
_cell.angle_gamma   90.00
#
_symmetry.space_group_name_H-M   'P 1'
#
loop_
_entity.id
_entity.type
_entity.pdbx_description
1 polymer ?
#
loop_
_entity_poly.entity_id
_entity_poly.type
_entity_poly.pdbx_seq_one_letter_code
_entity_poly.pdbx_strand_id
1 'polypeptide(L)'
;MLRSYQFKNKTKSVTRTIRIDEDIDFQLEKLAHEQRVSVNYFANQALRKFVEWDVFADRLGFVTLPSDIFEKLVGYTTDEQAKELGNWFGKNLAKDLIAFLFKRVDLETSVRALELLGPRYGKAFRFEYTNDGHLTTVILNHGFGRKASLFYSEAVKALLKDLVNTQVDIGLSEHQVFAQIVGPNEFRITMPAPVSPLATQR
;
A
#
# COMPACT_ATOMS: atom_id res chain seq x y z
N MET A 1 20.63 2.21 18.76
CA MET A 1 20.56 3.59 18.19
C MET A 1 19.90 3.48 16.82
N LEU A 2 18.58 3.70 16.75
CA LEU A 2 17.78 3.52 15.54
C LEU A 2 18.08 4.66 14.54
N ARG A 3 18.77 4.36 13.44
CA ARG A 3 18.97 5.30 12.34
C ARG A 3 17.63 5.50 11.62
N SER A 4 17.10 6.71 11.72
CA SER A 4 16.00 7.17 10.88
C SER A 4 16.39 7.09 9.40
N TYR A 5 15.59 6.36 8.62
CA TYR A 5 15.79 6.14 7.20
C TYR A 5 15.51 7.46 6.44
N GLN A 6 16.55 8.11 5.92
CA GLN A 6 16.42 9.30 5.09
C GLN A 6 16.11 8.92 3.63
N PHE A 7 14.91 9.21 3.15
CA PHE A 7 14.60 9.21 1.72
C PHE A 7 15.38 10.35 1.02
N LYS A 8 16.54 10.05 0.44
CA LYS A 8 17.23 10.95 -0.49
C LYS A 8 16.86 10.60 -1.93
N ASN A 9 15.76 11.17 -2.42
CA ASN A 9 15.59 11.50 -3.84
C ASN A 9 15.23 12.99 -3.91
N LYS A 10 16.19 13.86 -4.26
CA LYS A 10 15.89 15.27 -4.57
C LYS A 10 15.10 15.31 -5.88
N THR A 11 13.78 15.14 -5.80
CA THR A 11 12.88 15.44 -6.91
C THR A 11 13.04 16.92 -7.28
N LYS A 12 13.38 17.21 -8.54
CA LYS A 12 13.37 18.58 -9.06
C LYS A 12 11.96 19.14 -8.95
N SER A 13 11.78 20.28 -8.29
CA SER A 13 10.50 20.98 -8.22
C SER A 13 10.24 21.76 -9.51
N VAL A 14 8.97 21.84 -9.91
CA VAL A 14 8.49 22.66 -11.03
C VAL A 14 7.37 23.54 -10.51
N THR A 15 7.45 24.84 -10.75
CA THR A 15 6.41 25.79 -10.35
C THR A 15 5.25 25.76 -11.33
N ARG A 16 4.03 25.72 -10.80
CA ARG A 16 2.77 25.85 -11.54
C ARG A 16 1.89 26.85 -10.78
N THR A 17 1.23 27.75 -11.50
CA THR A 17 0.24 28.66 -10.92
C THR A 17 -1.14 28.04 -11.06
N ILE A 18 -1.84 27.88 -9.94
CA ILE A 18 -3.20 27.35 -9.85
C ILE A 18 -4.06 28.33 -9.06
N ARG A 19 -5.35 28.42 -9.39
CA ARG A 19 -6.34 29.11 -8.56
C ARG A 19 -7.03 28.08 -7.68
N ILE A 20 -7.27 28.42 -6.43
CA ILE A 20 -8.02 27.62 -5.46
C ILE A 20 -9.11 28.51 -4.87
N ASP A 21 -10.19 27.90 -4.41
CA ASP A 21 -11.28 28.62 -3.77
C ASP A 21 -10.80 29.18 -2.41
N GLU A 22 -11.28 30.37 -2.06
CA GLU A 22 -10.82 31.13 -0.88
C GLU A 22 -11.08 30.37 0.44
N ASP A 23 -12.21 29.67 0.53
CA ASP A 23 -12.56 28.87 1.70
C ASP A 23 -11.63 27.66 1.88
N ILE A 24 -11.18 27.06 0.77
CA ILE A 24 -10.19 25.98 0.78
C ILE A 24 -8.81 26.49 1.20
N ASP A 25 -8.39 27.64 0.68
CA ASP A 25 -7.11 28.26 1.08
C ASP A 25 -7.08 28.55 2.60
N PHE A 26 -8.15 29.14 3.12
CA PHE A 26 -8.30 29.39 4.56
C PHE A 26 -8.19 28.11 5.40
N GLN A 27 -8.83 27.01 4.97
CA GLN A 27 -8.72 25.72 5.66
C GLN A 27 -7.30 25.15 5.60
N LEU A 28 -6.63 25.26 4.44
CA LEU A 28 -5.25 24.80 4.27
C LEU A 28 -4.28 25.58 5.15
N GLU A 29 -4.42 26.90 5.26
CA GLU A 29 -3.61 27.74 6.15
C GLU A 29 -3.79 27.33 7.62
N LYS A 30 -5.03 27.13 8.06
CA LYS A 30 -5.32 26.67 9.43
C LYS A 30 -4.65 25.33 9.73
N LEU A 31 -4.81 24.34 8.85
CA LEU A 31 -4.17 23.03 8.99
C LEU A 31 -2.65 23.13 8.97
N ALA A 32 -2.09 24.02 8.15
CA ALA A 32 -0.66 24.23 8.01
C ALA A 32 -0.05 24.79 9.29
N HIS A 33 -0.75 25.76 9.90
CA HIS A 33 -0.38 26.29 11.21
C HIS A 33 -0.46 25.23 12.31
N GLU A 34 -1.57 24.48 12.40
CA GLU A 34 -1.78 23.43 13.41
C GLU A 34 -0.70 22.33 13.33
N GLN A 35 -0.35 21.90 12.12
CA GLN A 35 0.61 20.81 11.89
C GLN A 35 2.06 21.31 11.71
N ARG A 36 2.31 22.62 11.78
CA ARG A 36 3.62 23.26 11.57
C ARG A 36 4.28 22.87 10.24
N VAL A 37 3.47 22.83 9.17
CA VAL A 37 3.89 22.59 7.79
C VAL A 37 3.48 23.76 6.89
N SER A 38 3.84 23.74 5.61
CA SER A 38 3.41 24.79 4.66
C SER A 38 2.17 24.37 3.89
N VAL A 39 1.40 25.33 3.34
CA VAL A 39 0.31 25.02 2.39
C VAL A 39 0.84 24.22 1.19
N ASN A 40 2.02 24.57 0.70
CA ASN A 40 2.69 23.82 -0.37
C ASN A 40 2.98 22.35 -0.01
N TYR A 41 3.18 22.02 1.27
CA TYR A 41 3.32 20.63 1.71
C TYR A 41 2.02 19.86 1.45
N PHE A 42 0.86 20.39 1.85
CA PHE A 42 -0.43 19.75 1.59
C PHE A 42 -0.77 19.70 0.11
N ALA A 43 -0.51 20.77 -0.65
CA ALA A 43 -0.73 20.78 -2.09
C ALA A 43 0.07 19.67 -2.79
N ASN A 44 1.37 19.52 -2.45
CA ASN A 44 2.18 18.43 -2.99
C ASN A 44 1.69 17.04 -2.54
N GLN A 45 1.26 16.89 -1.28
CA GLN A 45 0.73 15.63 -0.77
C GLN A 45 -0.57 15.23 -1.47
N ALA A 46 -1.50 16.18 -1.66
CA ALA A 46 -2.78 15.98 -2.32
C ALA A 46 -2.60 15.66 -3.80
N LEU A 47 -1.80 16.45 -4.54
CA LEU A 47 -1.51 16.18 -5.94
C LEU A 47 -0.83 14.82 -6.13
N ARG A 48 0.10 14.46 -5.23
CA ARG A 48 0.75 13.15 -5.24
C ARG A 48 -0.26 12.03 -4.99
N LYS A 49 -1.14 12.16 -3.98
CA LYS A 49 -2.20 11.18 -3.70
C LYS A 49 -3.14 11.03 -4.88
N PHE A 50 -3.51 12.14 -5.52
CA PHE A 50 -4.41 12.11 -6.68
C PHE A 50 -3.83 11.27 -7.83
N VAL A 51 -2.58 11.54 -8.23
CA VAL A 51 -1.96 10.86 -9.37
C VAL A 51 -1.47 9.45 -9.06
N GLU A 52 -1.08 9.16 -7.82
CA GLU A 52 -0.56 7.86 -7.42
C GLU A 52 -1.64 6.92 -6.86
N TRP A 53 -2.83 7.42 -6.49
CA TRP A 53 -3.90 6.60 -5.90
C TRP A 53 -5.30 6.93 -6.37
N ASP A 54 -5.79 8.17 -6.19
CA ASP A 54 -7.24 8.44 -6.34
C ASP A 54 -7.76 8.09 -7.74
N VAL A 55 -6.99 8.42 -8.79
CA VAL A 55 -7.30 8.04 -10.19
C VAL A 55 -7.45 6.52 -10.39
N PHE A 56 -6.71 5.72 -9.61
CA PHE A 56 -6.75 4.26 -9.68
C PHE A 56 -7.85 3.68 -8.79
N ALA A 57 -7.99 4.21 -7.57
CA ALA A 57 -8.99 3.79 -6.60
C ALA A 57 -10.41 3.93 -7.18
N ASP A 58 -10.69 5.06 -7.84
CA ASP A 58 -12.00 5.32 -8.48
C ASP A 58 -12.29 4.32 -9.60
N ARG A 59 -11.28 3.99 -10.42
CA ARG A 59 -11.45 3.02 -11.53
C ARG A 59 -11.66 1.59 -11.05
N LEU A 60 -11.07 1.23 -9.92
CA LEU A 60 -11.11 -0.12 -9.36
C LEU A 60 -12.26 -0.30 -8.35
N GLY A 61 -13.11 0.71 -8.17
CA GLY A 61 -14.29 0.63 -7.30
C GLY A 61 -13.94 0.56 -5.81
N PHE A 62 -12.81 1.12 -5.39
CA PHE A 62 -12.47 1.19 -3.97
C PHE A 62 -13.47 2.08 -3.23
N VAL A 63 -13.91 1.59 -2.07
CA VAL A 63 -14.76 2.34 -1.16
C VAL A 63 -13.97 2.69 0.10
N THR A 64 -14.23 3.89 0.65
CA THR A 64 -13.66 4.29 1.94
C THR A 64 -14.64 3.94 3.05
N LEU A 65 -14.15 3.31 4.12
CA LEU A 65 -14.93 3.05 5.32
C LEU A 65 -14.13 3.37 6.60
N PRO A 66 -14.79 3.72 7.71
CA PRO A 66 -14.13 3.83 9.00
C PRO A 66 -13.47 2.51 9.42
N SER A 67 -12.30 2.59 10.04
CA SER A 67 -11.55 1.41 10.49
C SER A 67 -12.36 0.51 11.43
N ASP A 68 -13.16 1.10 12.32
CA ASP A 68 -14.01 0.35 13.25
C ASP A 68 -15.10 -0.47 12.52
N ILE A 69 -15.63 0.06 11.42
CA ILE A 69 -16.59 -0.66 10.58
C ILE A 69 -15.89 -1.82 9.88
N PHE A 70 -14.66 -1.62 9.39
CA PHE A 70 -13.89 -2.70 8.76
C PHE A 70 -13.64 -3.83 9.75
N GLU A 71 -13.18 -3.49 10.95
CA GLU A 71 -12.94 -4.47 12.01
C GLU A 71 -14.20 -5.26 12.35
N LYS A 72 -15.36 -4.59 12.49
CA LYS A 72 -16.63 -5.27 12.75
C LYS A 72 -17.06 -6.17 11.61
N LEU A 73 -16.96 -5.73 10.36
CA LEU A 73 -17.31 -6.54 9.19
C LEU A 73 -16.47 -7.81 9.12
N VAL A 74 -15.15 -7.69 9.30
CA VAL A 74 -14.25 -8.84 9.33
C VAL A 74 -14.54 -9.73 10.54
N GLY A 75 -14.88 -9.13 11.69
CA GLY A 75 -15.27 -9.85 12.91
C GLY A 75 -16.53 -10.71 12.79
N TYR A 76 -17.44 -10.40 11.85
CA TYR A 76 -18.62 -11.22 11.57
C TYR A 76 -18.32 -12.51 10.79
N THR A 77 -17.11 -12.65 10.25
CA THR A 77 -16.73 -13.83 9.46
C THR A 77 -16.31 -15.02 10.34
N THR A 78 -16.58 -16.23 9.86
CA THR A 78 -15.92 -17.44 10.36
C THR A 78 -14.44 -17.47 9.96
N ASP A 79 -13.64 -18.33 10.60
CA ASP A 79 -12.20 -18.43 10.27
C ASP A 79 -12.04 -18.86 8.80
N GLU A 80 -12.90 -19.77 8.36
CA GLU A 80 -12.97 -20.31 7.00
C GLU A 80 -13.36 -19.22 6.00
N GLN A 81 -14.41 -18.44 6.28
CA GLN A 81 -14.82 -17.33 5.42
C GLN A 81 -13.72 -16.26 5.28
N ALA A 82 -13.03 -15.92 6.37
CA ALA A 82 -11.91 -14.98 6.32
C ALA A 82 -10.78 -15.49 5.42
N LYS A 83 -10.42 -16.78 5.55
CA LYS A 83 -9.41 -17.45 4.74
C LYS A 83 -9.81 -17.50 3.26
N GLU A 84 -11.05 -17.89 2.97
CA GLU A 84 -11.58 -17.96 1.60
C GLU A 84 -11.56 -16.60 0.92
N LEU A 85 -12.05 -15.57 1.61
CA LEU A 85 -12.04 -14.20 1.13
C LEU A 85 -10.60 -13.70 0.90
N GLY A 86 -9.68 -14.00 1.81
CA GLY A 86 -8.27 -13.66 1.68
C GLY A 86 -7.63 -14.31 0.45
N ASN A 87 -7.83 -15.62 0.29
CA ASN A 87 -7.33 -16.35 -0.87
C ASN A 87 -7.94 -15.83 -2.19
N TRP A 88 -9.24 -15.51 -2.22
CA TRP A 88 -9.87 -14.91 -3.39
C TRP A 88 -9.29 -13.52 -3.69
N PHE A 89 -9.13 -12.67 -2.67
CA PHE A 89 -8.56 -11.34 -2.80
C PHE A 89 -7.13 -11.40 -3.37
N GLY A 90 -6.29 -12.27 -2.81
CA GLY A 90 -4.90 -12.44 -3.27
C GLY A 90 -4.79 -12.96 -4.70
N LYS A 91 -5.68 -13.87 -5.12
CA LYS A 91 -5.67 -14.45 -6.48
C LYS A 91 -6.22 -13.53 -7.55
N ASN A 92 -7.18 -12.69 -7.21
CA ASN A 92 -7.92 -11.89 -8.19
C ASN A 92 -7.52 -10.42 -8.04
N LEU A 93 -8.15 -9.72 -7.08
CA LEU A 93 -8.04 -8.27 -6.97
C LEU A 93 -6.60 -7.77 -6.74
N ALA A 94 -5.82 -8.45 -5.90
CA ALA A 94 -4.44 -8.05 -5.64
C ALA A 94 -3.55 -8.23 -6.88
N LYS A 95 -3.66 -9.36 -7.58
CA LYS A 95 -2.89 -9.62 -8.81
C LYS A 95 -3.27 -8.65 -9.93
N ASP A 96 -4.56 -8.38 -10.14
CA ASP A 96 -5.04 -7.44 -11.15
C ASP A 96 -4.54 -6.03 -10.89
N LEU A 97 -4.57 -5.58 -9.63
CA LEU A 97 -4.03 -4.29 -9.22
C LEU A 97 -2.52 -4.20 -9.50
N ILE A 98 -1.74 -5.22 -9.13
CA ILE A 98 -0.29 -5.24 -9.35
C ILE A 98 0.02 -5.19 -10.85
N ALA A 99 -0.64 -6.03 -11.65
CA ALA A 99 -0.48 -6.03 -13.09
C ALA A 99 -0.85 -4.67 -13.71
N PHE A 100 -1.91 -4.03 -13.22
CA PHE A 100 -2.32 -2.73 -13.69
C PHE A 100 -1.28 -1.62 -13.36
N LEU A 101 -0.80 -1.57 -12.12
CA LEU A 101 0.12 -0.54 -11.63
C LEU A 101 1.55 -0.71 -12.16
N PHE A 102 2.06 -1.95 -12.15
CA PHE A 102 3.47 -2.23 -12.41
C PHE A 102 3.73 -2.93 -13.75
N LYS A 103 2.68 -3.34 -14.48
CA LYS A 103 2.75 -4.05 -15.77
C LYS A 103 3.46 -5.41 -15.72
N ARG A 104 3.77 -5.90 -14.52
CA ARG A 104 4.33 -7.23 -14.24
C ARG A 104 3.92 -7.68 -12.85
N VAL A 105 3.87 -8.99 -12.62
CA VAL A 105 3.59 -9.60 -11.33
C VAL A 105 4.76 -10.51 -10.98
N ASP A 106 5.59 -10.04 -10.06
CA ASP A 106 6.76 -10.72 -9.51
C ASP A 106 6.92 -10.38 -8.02
N LEU A 107 7.95 -10.91 -7.35
CA LEU A 107 8.14 -10.70 -5.91
C LEU A 107 8.34 -9.21 -5.57
N GLU A 108 9.17 -8.50 -6.32
CA GLU A 108 9.44 -7.07 -6.11
C GLU A 108 8.16 -6.23 -6.19
N THR A 109 7.39 -6.42 -7.27
CA THR A 109 6.16 -5.67 -7.53
C THR A 109 5.04 -6.05 -6.56
N SER A 110 4.99 -7.30 -6.11
CA SER A 110 4.06 -7.76 -5.07
C SER A 110 4.35 -7.09 -3.73
N VAL A 111 5.61 -7.05 -3.30
CA VAL A 111 6.01 -6.41 -2.04
C VAL A 111 5.81 -4.89 -2.12
N ARG A 112 6.11 -4.27 -3.26
CA ARG A 112 5.80 -2.85 -3.52
C ARG A 112 4.31 -2.54 -3.41
N ALA A 113 3.45 -3.42 -3.91
CA ALA A 113 2.01 -3.22 -3.81
C ALA A 113 1.50 -3.28 -2.37
N LEU A 114 2.09 -4.12 -1.51
CA LEU A 114 1.77 -4.13 -0.08
C LEU A 114 2.14 -2.80 0.60
N GLU A 115 3.25 -2.17 0.23
CA GLU A 115 3.61 -0.82 0.71
C GLU A 115 2.60 0.24 0.23
N LEU A 116 2.12 0.14 -1.01
CA LEU A 116 1.14 1.07 -1.58
C LEU A 116 -0.23 0.94 -0.89
N LEU A 117 -0.70 -0.30 -0.75
CA LEU A 117 -2.01 -0.66 -0.21
C LEU A 117 -2.10 -0.46 1.31
N GLY A 118 -1.01 -0.72 2.03
CA GLY A 118 -0.97 -0.61 3.49
C GLY A 118 -0.91 0.83 3.98
N PRO A 119 0.29 1.40 4.19
CA PRO A 119 0.45 2.68 4.87
C PRO A 119 0.11 3.90 4.01
N ARG A 120 0.29 3.82 2.69
CA ARG A 120 0.36 5.04 1.87
C ARG A 120 -1.01 5.58 1.47
N TYR A 121 -1.93 4.70 1.13
CA TYR A 121 -3.23 5.11 0.62
C TYR A 121 -4.42 4.38 1.24
N GLY A 122 -4.30 3.06 1.48
CA GLY A 122 -5.39 2.29 2.06
C GLY A 122 -5.49 2.41 3.59
N LYS A 123 -4.41 2.83 4.27
CA LYS A 123 -4.26 2.78 5.75
C LYS A 123 -4.66 1.42 6.34
N ALA A 124 -4.55 0.37 5.54
CA ALA A 124 -5.04 -0.97 5.86
C ALA A 124 -4.13 -1.67 6.89
N PHE A 125 -2.86 -1.27 6.95
CA PHE A 125 -1.88 -1.74 7.91
C PHE A 125 -0.65 -0.83 7.90
N ARG A 126 0.11 -0.82 8.99
CA ARG A 126 1.52 -0.43 8.94
C ARG A 126 2.31 -1.53 8.27
N PHE A 127 3.24 -1.14 7.40
CA PHE A 127 4.05 -2.04 6.60
C PHE A 127 5.53 -1.86 6.94
N GLU A 128 6.20 -2.96 7.22
CA GLU A 128 7.65 -3.02 7.34
C GLU A 128 8.17 -4.13 6.44
N TYR A 129 9.32 -3.92 5.81
CA TYR A 129 9.98 -4.95 5.02
C TYR A 129 11.50 -4.92 5.19
N THR A 130 12.12 -6.08 5.02
CA THR A 130 13.56 -6.23 4.78
C THR A 130 13.76 -7.19 3.60
N ASN A 131 14.84 -6.99 2.84
CA ASN A 131 15.28 -7.89 1.79
C ASN A 131 16.81 -7.90 1.81
N ASP A 132 17.40 -9.10 1.87
CA ASP A 132 18.86 -9.31 1.84
C ASP A 132 19.33 -9.97 0.52
N GLY A 133 18.45 -10.04 -0.48
CA GLY A 133 18.68 -10.70 -1.76
C GLY A 133 18.27 -12.17 -1.83
N HIS A 134 18.03 -12.82 -0.68
CA HIS A 134 17.58 -14.20 -0.62
C HIS A 134 16.28 -14.34 0.20
N LEU A 135 16.19 -13.63 1.31
CA LEU A 135 15.05 -13.63 2.22
C LEU A 135 14.43 -12.24 2.22
N THR A 136 13.14 -12.19 1.87
CA THR A 136 12.31 -11.02 2.09
C THR A 136 11.45 -11.26 3.31
N THR A 137 11.55 -10.39 4.31
CA THR A 137 10.62 -10.40 5.44
C THR A 137 9.65 -9.25 5.28
N VAL A 138 8.35 -9.54 5.44
CA VAL A 138 7.27 -8.56 5.37
C VAL A 138 6.43 -8.64 6.63
N ILE A 139 6.06 -7.48 7.16
CA ILE A 139 5.21 -7.35 8.34
C ILE A 139 4.02 -6.45 8.00
N LEU A 140 2.81 -7.00 8.18
CA LEU A 140 1.55 -6.28 8.05
C LEU A 140 0.94 -6.11 9.45
N ASN A 141 1.10 -4.94 10.07
CA ASN A 141 0.51 -4.62 11.38
C ASN A 141 -0.81 -3.88 11.16
N HIS A 142 -1.92 -4.63 11.20
CA HIS A 142 -3.25 -4.17 10.79
C HIS A 142 -4.17 -3.79 11.97
N GLY A 143 -4.00 -4.36 13.17
CA GLY A 143 -4.83 -4.01 14.34
C GLY A 143 -6.25 -4.62 14.38
N PHE A 144 -6.80 -5.10 13.26
CA PHE A 144 -8.21 -5.55 13.14
C PHE A 144 -8.57 -6.98 13.62
N GLY A 145 -7.86 -7.54 14.60
CA GLY A 145 -8.17 -8.83 15.19
C GLY A 145 -7.86 -10.07 14.32
N ARG A 146 -7.94 -11.25 14.94
CA ARG A 146 -7.44 -12.52 14.37
C ARG A 146 -8.05 -12.88 13.01
N LYS A 147 -9.32 -12.56 12.77
CA LYS A 147 -10.00 -12.81 11.49
C LYS A 147 -9.36 -12.03 10.35
N ALA A 148 -8.96 -10.78 10.61
CA ALA A 148 -8.22 -10.00 9.64
C ALA A 148 -6.82 -10.58 9.40
N SER A 149 -6.16 -11.11 10.44
CA SER A 149 -4.87 -11.80 10.28
C SER A 149 -4.99 -13.04 9.40
N LEU A 150 -6.06 -13.81 9.55
CA LEU A 150 -6.36 -14.94 8.66
C LEU A 150 -6.59 -14.47 7.22
N PHE A 151 -7.41 -13.45 7.01
CA PHE A 151 -7.64 -12.84 5.70
C PHE A 151 -6.32 -12.40 5.03
N TYR A 152 -5.50 -11.58 5.72
CA TYR A 152 -4.24 -11.08 5.17
C TYR A 152 -3.23 -12.20 4.95
N SER A 153 -3.18 -13.21 5.83
CA SER A 153 -2.29 -14.36 5.65
C SER A 153 -2.61 -15.13 4.37
N GLU A 154 -3.87 -15.43 4.12
CA GLU A 154 -4.28 -16.16 2.92
C GLU A 154 -4.16 -15.28 1.67
N ALA A 155 -4.38 -13.97 1.78
CA ALA A 155 -4.13 -13.04 0.68
C ALA A 155 -2.66 -13.02 0.25
N VAL A 156 -1.72 -12.92 1.20
CA VAL A 156 -0.28 -12.93 0.89
C VAL A 156 0.15 -14.26 0.30
N LYS A 157 -0.29 -15.39 0.87
CA LYS A 157 -0.01 -16.73 0.30
C LYS A 157 -0.54 -16.83 -1.12
N ALA A 158 -1.80 -16.48 -1.33
CA ALA A 158 -2.47 -16.60 -2.63
C ALA A 158 -1.84 -15.71 -3.71
N LEU A 159 -1.40 -14.50 -3.33
CA LEU A 159 -0.71 -13.58 -4.23
C LEU A 159 0.62 -14.17 -4.72
N LEU A 160 1.40 -14.75 -3.82
CA LEU A 160 2.76 -15.20 -4.09
C LEU A 160 2.87 -16.66 -4.55
N LYS A 161 1.81 -17.46 -4.40
CA LYS A 161 1.80 -18.91 -4.64
C LYS A 161 2.32 -19.32 -6.01
N ASP A 162 1.98 -18.56 -7.05
CA ASP A 162 2.28 -18.90 -8.44
C ASP A 162 3.58 -18.26 -8.95
N LEU A 163 4.30 -17.55 -8.07
CA LEU A 163 5.58 -16.96 -8.41
C LEU A 163 6.67 -18.03 -8.42
N VAL A 164 7.41 -18.09 -9.53
CA VAL A 164 8.50 -19.07 -9.73
C VAL A 164 9.56 -18.90 -8.64
N ASN A 165 10.07 -20.02 -8.13
CA ASN A 165 11.11 -20.07 -7.09
C ASN A 165 10.78 -19.27 -5.82
N THR A 166 9.50 -19.08 -5.51
CA THR A 166 9.05 -18.37 -4.32
C THR A 166 8.48 -19.36 -3.30
N GLN A 167 8.99 -19.34 -2.08
CA GLN A 167 8.42 -20.05 -0.94
C GLN A 167 8.03 -19.04 0.13
N VAL A 168 6.85 -19.22 0.72
CA VAL A 168 6.30 -18.29 1.71
C VAL A 168 5.99 -19.06 2.98
N ASP A 169 6.66 -18.70 4.07
CA ASP A 169 6.27 -19.08 5.42
C ASP A 169 5.51 -17.91 6.07
N ILE A 170 4.39 -18.20 6.73
CA ILE A 170 3.56 -17.17 7.37
C ILE A 170 3.35 -17.50 8.84
N GLY A 171 3.78 -16.55 9.67
CA GLY A 171 3.36 -16.41 11.06
C GLY A 171 2.26 -15.35 11.18
N LEU A 172 1.38 -15.51 12.17
CA LEU A 172 0.39 -14.50 12.50
C LEU A 172 0.19 -14.38 14.01
N SER A 173 -0.18 -13.19 14.44
CA SER A 173 -0.74 -12.91 15.76
C SER A 173 -2.19 -12.42 15.59
N GLU A 174 -2.79 -11.88 16.64
CA GLU A 174 -4.13 -11.30 16.54
C GLU A 174 -4.17 -10.01 15.72
N HIS A 175 -3.08 -9.26 15.62
CA HIS A 175 -3.07 -7.93 15.00
C HIS A 175 -2.03 -7.77 13.88
N GLN A 176 -1.31 -8.85 13.56
CA GLN A 176 -0.18 -8.80 12.66
C GLN A 176 -0.05 -10.08 11.86
N VAL A 177 0.35 -9.92 10.60
CA VAL A 177 0.84 -11.01 9.75
C VAL A 177 2.31 -10.77 9.46
N PHE A 178 3.09 -11.83 9.61
CA PHE A 178 4.52 -11.87 9.32
C PHE A 178 4.75 -12.90 8.22
N ALA A 179 5.40 -12.50 7.14
CA ALA A 179 5.72 -13.39 6.02
C ALA A 179 7.23 -13.41 5.77
N GLN A 180 7.80 -14.61 5.79
CA GLN A 180 9.15 -14.89 5.31
C GLN A 180 9.07 -15.48 3.92
N ILE A 181 9.60 -14.75 2.95
CA ILE A 181 9.50 -15.08 1.54
C ILE A 181 10.91 -15.35 1.03
N VAL A 182 11.20 -16.61 0.76
CA VAL A 182 12.41 -17.01 0.04
C VAL A 182 12.12 -16.87 -1.44
N GLY A 183 12.93 -16.10 -2.15
CA GLY A 183 12.74 -15.89 -3.57
C GLY A 183 13.94 -15.23 -4.23
N PRO A 184 14.06 -15.31 -5.56
CA PRO A 184 15.19 -14.72 -6.25
C PRO A 184 15.08 -13.19 -6.21
N ASN A 185 16.24 -12.55 -6.02
CA ASN A 185 16.59 -11.15 -6.29
C ASN A 185 16.77 -10.25 -5.06
N GLU A 186 17.88 -9.50 -5.08
CA GLU A 186 18.06 -8.29 -4.30
C GLU A 186 17.25 -7.17 -4.94
N PHE A 187 16.26 -6.67 -4.22
CA PHE A 187 15.55 -5.47 -4.61
C PHE A 187 15.40 -4.57 -3.39
N ARG A 188 15.50 -3.27 -3.65
CA ARG A 188 15.08 -2.26 -2.69
C ARG A 188 13.82 -1.65 -3.23
N ILE A 189 12.83 -1.54 -2.37
CA ILE A 189 11.69 -0.68 -2.63
C ILE A 189 12.20 0.76 -2.60
N THR A 190 12.66 1.21 -3.76
CA THR A 190 12.86 2.62 -4.07
C THR A 190 11.60 3.06 -4.80
N MET A 191 10.99 4.17 -4.39
CA MET A 191 9.80 4.66 -5.07
C MET A 191 10.12 4.89 -6.56
N PRO A 192 9.43 4.24 -7.51
CA PRO A 192 9.50 4.69 -8.89
C PRO A 192 8.91 6.11 -8.96
N ALA A 193 9.43 6.94 -9.87
CA ALA A 193 8.73 8.15 -10.24
C ALA A 193 7.29 7.79 -10.67
N PRO A 194 6.26 8.61 -10.37
CA PRO A 194 4.90 8.33 -10.78
C PRO A 194 4.88 7.99 -12.28
N VAL A 195 4.50 6.77 -12.61
CA VAL A 195 4.41 6.31 -13.99
C VAL A 195 3.19 7.00 -14.58
N SER A 196 3.41 7.99 -15.44
CA SER A 196 2.31 8.69 -16.11
C SER A 196 1.50 7.68 -16.91
N PRO A 197 0.19 7.49 -16.63
CA PRO A 197 -0.66 6.58 -17.40
C PRO A 197 -0.93 7.08 -18.82
N LEU A 198 -0.46 8.28 -19.19
CA LEU A 198 -0.72 8.92 -20.49
C LEU A 198 0.33 8.63 -21.57
N ALA A 199 1.30 7.73 -21.33
CA ALA A 199 2.34 7.43 -22.32
C ALA A 199 1.90 6.46 -23.44
N THR A 200 0.64 6.06 -23.51
CA THR A 200 0.17 5.10 -24.53
C THR A 200 -1.15 5.52 -25.16
N GLN A 201 -1.22 6.73 -25.72
CA GLN A 201 -2.08 7.06 -26.86
C GLN A 201 -1.39 8.14 -27.71
N ARG A 202 -0.62 7.70 -28.69
CA ARG A 202 -0.32 8.43 -29.93
C ARG A 202 -0.38 7.44 -31.07
#